data_AF-A0A2P2LW17-F1
#
_entry.id   AF-A0A2P2LW17-F1
#
_cell.length_a   1.000
_cell.length_b   1.000
_cell.length_c   1.000
_cell.angle_alpha   90.00
_cell.angle_beta   90.00
_cell.angle_gamma   90.00
#
_symmetry.space_group_name_H-M   'P 1'
#
loop_
_entity.id
_entity.type
_entity.pdbx_description
1 polymer ?
#
loop_
_entity_poly.entity_id
_entity_poly.type
_entity_poly.pdbx_seq_one_letter_code
_entity_poly.pdbx_strand_id
1 'polypeptide(L)'
;MLRNLCSGHVASWVQLNPPPKHLPAYSSKSTRVLSMSLPRHQFLTRSFYLSRHRLCHLSSLPLSLSLSRALKQHTKISRVSFFSFVVLSDTGLVNRSKSSPNMGSIPDPGELTELTQPSFDEFQRQTSLMTSCTLLWKELSDHFTSLEQNIRRKSEVLRQKIQALDHETKASLDSFKKREVTIDGSVEIAVDRVEECKSEALKYLECPDGENPDGQVDDDDGMLLSLKGFCLKMEAGEFWKFVITKKKELEALRSQIPLALTECVDPPKFVLEAISEVFPVDKRGERTEKGNDLGWACVLILESLIPVMVDPVIGKSRLLVTPSVKERAKEIAETWKKSLEERGGIENVKTPDVHTFLQHLVTFGIVKREDVELYRKLVVGSAWRKQMPKLALSLGLGQKMPDMIAELIGRGQQLDAVHFTYEVGLVDMFPPVPLLKAFLKDARKSAASILEDPDNTGRSAVLLIYSSKFLFTYC
;
A
#
# COMPACT_ATOMS: atom_id res chain seq x y z
N MET A 1 -43.47 6.87 -20.28
CA MET A 1 -44.17 5.72 -20.88
C MET A 1 -43.21 4.64 -21.40
N LEU A 2 -42.06 4.42 -20.74
CA LEU A 2 -41.11 3.32 -21.01
C LEU A 2 -40.49 2.79 -19.68
N ARG A 3 -41.31 2.63 -18.63
CA ARG A 3 -40.89 2.03 -17.35
C ARG A 3 -41.38 0.59 -17.14
N ASN A 4 -42.23 0.06 -18.03
CA ASN A 4 -42.94 -1.21 -17.79
C ASN A 4 -42.52 -2.40 -18.68
N LEU A 5 -41.35 -2.37 -19.33
CA LEU A 5 -40.90 -3.46 -20.22
C LEU A 5 -39.73 -4.31 -19.69
N CYS A 6 -39.16 -4.01 -18.51
CA CYS A 6 -37.95 -4.70 -18.03
C CYS A 6 -38.17 -5.81 -16.99
N SER A 7 -39.38 -6.02 -16.45
CA SER A 7 -39.60 -7.07 -15.43
C SER A 7 -39.87 -8.47 -16.00
N GLY A 8 -40.08 -8.63 -17.32
CA GLY A 8 -40.51 -9.90 -17.91
C GLY A 8 -39.41 -10.84 -18.44
N HIS A 9 -38.17 -10.37 -18.64
CA HIS A 9 -37.17 -11.13 -19.41
C HIS A 9 -36.03 -11.79 -18.60
N VAL A 10 -35.99 -11.60 -17.28
CA VAL A 10 -34.92 -12.17 -16.43
C VAL A 10 -35.17 -13.66 -16.12
N ALA A 11 -36.42 -14.13 -16.16
CA ALA A 11 -36.76 -15.51 -15.79
C ALA A 11 -36.52 -16.56 -16.89
N SER A 12 -36.33 -16.18 -18.15
CA SER A 12 -36.22 -17.13 -19.28
C SER A 12 -34.79 -17.43 -19.76
N TRP A 13 -33.76 -16.78 -19.21
CA TRP A 13 -32.38 -16.87 -19.74
C TRP A 13 -31.48 -17.90 -19.06
N VAL A 14 -31.92 -18.51 -17.94
CA VAL A 14 -31.14 -19.53 -17.21
C VAL A 14 -31.19 -20.91 -17.90
N GLN A 15 -32.02 -21.08 -18.93
CA GLN A 15 -32.31 -22.40 -19.52
C GLN A 15 -31.63 -22.70 -20.86
N LEU A 16 -30.84 -21.78 -21.41
CA LEU A 16 -30.13 -21.97 -22.68
C LEU A 16 -28.63 -21.65 -22.53
N ASN A 17 -27.83 -22.72 -22.44
CA ASN A 17 -26.37 -22.84 -22.59
C ASN A 17 -25.57 -23.22 -21.31
N PRO A 18 -25.18 -24.51 -21.15
CA PRO A 18 -24.09 -24.90 -20.26
C PRO A 18 -22.71 -24.58 -20.91
N PRO A 19 -21.61 -24.49 -20.12
CA PRO A 19 -20.29 -24.14 -20.63
C PRO A 19 -19.70 -25.27 -21.51
N PRO A 20 -18.92 -24.94 -22.56
CA PRO A 20 -18.35 -25.95 -23.44
C PRO A 20 -17.22 -26.74 -22.75
N LYS A 21 -17.29 -28.06 -22.86
CA LYS A 21 -16.24 -29.02 -22.48
C LYS A 21 -15.36 -29.32 -23.70
N HIS A 22 -14.04 -29.31 -23.47
CA HIS A 22 -12.95 -29.89 -24.28
C HIS A 22 -12.76 -29.48 -25.74
N LEU A 23 -11.49 -29.24 -26.12
CA LEU A 23 -10.73 -29.76 -27.29
C LEU A 23 -9.56 -28.79 -27.63
N PRO A 24 -8.54 -29.18 -28.42
CA PRO A 24 -7.66 -30.33 -28.31
C PRO A 24 -6.15 -29.93 -28.31
N ALA A 25 -5.30 -30.93 -28.05
CA ALA A 25 -3.84 -30.84 -28.15
C ALA A 25 -3.36 -30.55 -29.58
N TYR A 26 -2.32 -29.71 -29.71
CA TYR A 26 -1.51 -29.62 -30.92
C TYR A 26 -0.03 -29.76 -30.56
N SER A 27 0.61 -30.77 -31.14
CA SER A 27 2.05 -31.00 -31.09
C SER A 27 2.76 -30.30 -32.24
N SER A 28 3.96 -29.73 -32.02
CA SER A 28 5.13 -29.95 -32.87
C SER A 28 6.41 -29.29 -32.33
N LYS A 29 7.36 -30.15 -31.94
CA LYS A 29 8.82 -30.13 -32.22
C LYS A 29 9.68 -28.89 -31.88
N SER A 30 10.41 -29.06 -30.77
CA SER A 30 11.89 -29.14 -30.67
C SER A 30 12.78 -28.10 -31.37
N THR A 31 13.53 -27.33 -30.56
CA THR A 31 14.99 -27.20 -30.75
C THR A 31 15.68 -27.04 -29.38
N ARG A 32 16.61 -27.95 -29.08
CA ARG A 32 17.58 -27.86 -27.98
C ARG A 32 18.68 -26.86 -28.34
N VAL A 33 19.05 -25.99 -27.42
CA VAL A 33 20.45 -25.54 -27.26
C VAL A 33 20.79 -25.60 -25.77
N LEU A 34 21.93 -26.24 -25.50
CA LEU A 34 22.55 -26.49 -24.20
C LEU A 34 23.18 -25.21 -23.60
N SER A 35 23.03 -25.03 -22.28
CA SER A 35 24.13 -24.74 -21.31
C SER A 35 23.53 -24.77 -19.90
N MET A 36 23.81 -25.79 -19.08
CA MET A 36 24.93 -25.91 -18.14
C MET A 36 25.10 -24.70 -17.21
N SER A 37 24.59 -24.79 -15.97
CA SER A 37 25.41 -24.86 -14.74
C SER A 37 24.55 -24.77 -13.46
N LEU A 38 25.05 -25.43 -12.42
CA LEU A 38 24.39 -25.89 -11.19
C LEU A 38 24.27 -24.82 -10.06
N PRO A 39 23.59 -25.15 -8.94
CA PRO A 39 23.05 -24.23 -7.91
C PRO A 39 23.78 -24.29 -6.54
N ARG A 40 23.18 -23.57 -5.56
CA ARG A 40 23.26 -23.71 -4.08
C ARG A 40 24.51 -23.12 -3.38
N HIS A 41 24.56 -22.71 -2.10
CA HIS A 41 23.79 -22.89 -0.84
C HIS A 41 24.14 -21.67 0.07
N GLN A 42 23.20 -21.02 0.79
CA GLN A 42 22.88 -21.11 2.25
C GLN A 42 23.93 -20.63 3.28
N PHE A 43 23.40 -20.25 4.48
CA PHE A 43 24.01 -19.83 5.77
C PHE A 43 24.00 -18.29 6.00
N LEU A 44 23.42 -17.69 7.04
CA LEU A 44 23.14 -18.09 8.43
C LEU A 44 21.87 -17.41 9.02
N THR A 45 21.20 -18.16 9.88
CA THR A 45 20.23 -17.76 10.91
C THR A 45 20.93 -17.35 12.21
N ARG A 46 20.39 -16.36 12.95
CA ARG A 46 19.96 -16.44 14.39
C ARG A 46 20.04 -15.13 15.18
N SER A 47 18.92 -14.88 15.89
CA SER A 47 18.78 -14.43 17.28
C SER A 47 18.85 -12.93 17.63
N PHE A 48 17.65 -12.40 17.88
CA PHE A 48 17.33 -11.34 18.84
C PHE A 48 16.91 -12.00 20.17
N TYR A 49 17.44 -11.55 21.33
CA TYR A 49 16.78 -11.63 22.64
C TYR A 49 17.34 -10.56 23.62
N LEU A 50 16.42 -9.77 24.20
CA LEU A 50 16.40 -8.92 25.42
C LEU A 50 17.71 -8.45 26.13
N SER A 51 17.80 -7.17 26.54
CA SER A 51 17.19 -6.65 27.79
C SER A 51 17.57 -5.19 28.14
N ARG A 52 16.70 -4.52 28.90
CA ARG A 52 16.78 -3.16 29.50
C ARG A 52 17.85 -3.06 30.62
N HIS A 53 18.55 -1.92 30.75
CA HIS A 53 18.44 -0.96 31.88
C HIS A 53 19.57 0.10 31.94
N ARG A 54 19.15 1.35 32.21
CA ARG A 54 19.83 2.48 32.90
C ARG A 54 21.24 2.91 32.45
N LEU A 55 21.33 4.16 31.98
CA LEU A 55 22.03 5.23 32.71
C LEU A 55 21.60 6.61 32.16
N CYS A 56 21.02 7.42 33.06
CA CYS A 56 20.88 8.86 32.92
C CYS A 56 22.24 9.54 33.18
N HIS A 57 22.33 10.82 32.80
CA HIS A 57 23.43 11.77 32.99
C HIS A 57 24.62 11.65 32.03
N LEU A 58 24.57 12.43 30.95
CA LEU A 58 25.64 13.38 30.65
C LEU A 58 25.12 14.54 29.81
N SER A 59 25.24 15.71 30.41
CA SER A 59 25.01 17.05 29.92
C SER A 59 25.65 17.34 28.55
N SER A 60 24.83 17.89 27.66
CA SER A 60 25.13 19.04 26.79
C SER A 60 26.61 19.47 26.67
N LEU A 61 27.22 19.21 25.51
CA LEU A 61 28.39 19.92 24.99
C LEU A 61 28.31 19.96 23.45
N PRO A 62 28.51 21.13 22.79
CA PRO A 62 28.26 21.28 21.36
C PRO A 62 29.51 20.91 20.54
N LEU A 63 29.48 19.73 19.92
CA LEU A 63 30.50 19.28 18.95
C LEU A 63 30.41 19.98 17.58
N SER A 64 29.39 20.83 17.33
CA SER A 64 29.18 21.49 16.04
C SER A 64 30.03 22.75 15.81
N LEU A 65 30.53 23.39 16.87
CA LEU A 65 31.35 24.61 16.77
C LEU A 65 32.82 24.32 16.46
N SER A 66 33.33 23.14 16.81
CA SER A 66 34.73 22.77 16.61
C SER A 66 35.04 22.39 15.15
N LEU A 67 34.14 21.66 14.48
CA LEU A 67 34.33 21.31 13.06
C LEU A 67 34.19 22.53 12.13
N SER A 68 33.26 23.45 12.42
CA SER A 68 33.07 24.66 11.62
C SER A 68 34.24 25.65 11.76
N ARG A 69 34.90 25.70 12.93
CA ARG A 69 36.12 26.50 13.13
C ARG A 69 37.33 25.86 12.44
N ALA A 70 37.48 24.54 12.49
CA ALA A 70 38.56 23.82 11.81
C ALA A 70 38.49 23.97 10.27
N LEU A 71 37.29 23.91 9.67
CA LEU A 71 37.09 24.12 8.23
C LEU A 71 37.30 25.59 7.78
N LYS A 72 37.00 26.58 8.64
CA LYS A 72 37.32 28.00 8.38
C LYS A 72 38.82 28.32 8.50
N GLN A 73 39.57 27.59 9.33
CA GLN A 73 41.02 27.75 9.44
C GLN A 73 41.76 27.16 8.23
N HIS A 74 41.34 25.98 7.73
CA HIS A 74 41.94 25.38 6.54
C HIS A 74 41.69 26.20 5.25
N THR A 75 40.51 26.81 5.10
CA THR A 75 40.20 27.66 3.94
C THR A 75 40.90 29.03 3.97
N LYS A 76 41.25 29.56 5.15
CA LYS A 76 42.09 30.76 5.28
C LYS A 76 43.56 30.49 4.94
N ILE A 77 44.10 29.35 5.36
CA ILE A 77 45.50 28.97 5.08
C ILE A 77 45.73 28.77 3.57
N SER A 78 44.79 28.13 2.85
CA SER A 78 44.91 27.99 1.39
C SER A 78 44.80 29.32 0.63
N ARG A 79 44.03 30.31 1.11
CA ARG A 79 43.92 31.62 0.46
C ARG A 79 45.14 32.52 0.69
N VAL A 80 45.78 32.43 1.85
CA VAL A 80 47.02 33.19 2.16
C VAL A 80 48.20 32.64 1.36
N SER A 81 48.31 31.32 1.21
CA SER A 81 49.34 30.72 0.34
C SER A 81 49.15 31.07 -1.15
N PHE A 82 47.91 31.25 -1.61
CA PHE A 82 47.61 31.66 -2.99
C PHE A 82 47.97 33.13 -3.27
N PHE A 83 47.80 34.03 -2.29
CA PHE A 83 48.18 35.45 -2.45
C PHE A 83 49.69 35.67 -2.41
N SER A 84 50.45 34.92 -1.59
CA SER A 84 51.91 35.00 -1.59
C SER A 84 52.53 34.44 -2.89
N PHE A 85 51.94 33.41 -3.49
CA PHE A 85 52.50 32.79 -4.70
C PHE A 85 52.23 33.61 -5.98
N VAL A 86 51.12 34.36 -6.02
CA VAL A 86 50.80 35.24 -7.16
C VAL A 86 51.63 36.53 -7.12
N VAL A 87 51.91 37.10 -5.93
CA VAL A 87 52.73 38.33 -5.81
C VAL A 87 54.22 38.08 -6.10
N LEU A 88 54.73 36.86 -5.90
CA LEU A 88 56.13 36.50 -6.19
C LEU A 88 56.44 36.28 -7.67
N SER A 89 55.42 36.23 -8.54
CA SER A 89 55.63 36.04 -9.99
C SER A 89 55.74 37.36 -10.77
N ASP A 90 55.41 38.51 -10.17
CA ASP A 90 55.32 39.81 -10.88
C ASP A 90 56.37 40.86 -10.50
N THR A 91 57.26 40.60 -9.52
CA THR A 91 58.34 41.54 -9.16
C THR A 91 59.70 40.89 -9.33
N GLY A 92 60.37 41.17 -10.45
CA GLY A 92 61.80 40.90 -10.62
C GLY A 92 62.63 41.80 -9.71
N LEU A 93 63.46 41.20 -8.84
CA LEU A 93 64.52 41.92 -8.12
C LEU A 93 65.65 40.98 -7.66
N VAL A 94 66.78 41.17 -8.36
CA VAL A 94 68.19 40.93 -8.02
C VAL A 94 68.49 40.42 -6.59
N ASN A 95 69.09 39.23 -6.51
CA ASN A 95 69.69 38.66 -5.30
C ASN A 95 71.12 39.17 -5.08
N ARG A 96 71.43 39.69 -3.87
CA ARG A 96 72.79 39.95 -3.39
C ARG A 96 73.04 39.18 -2.09
N SER A 97 73.92 38.17 -2.19
CA SER A 97 74.83 37.57 -1.18
C SER A 97 74.40 37.41 0.30
N LYS A 98 74.52 36.18 0.82
CA LYS A 98 75.32 35.85 2.03
C LYS A 98 75.61 34.33 2.11
N SER A 99 76.91 34.02 2.16
CA SER A 99 77.58 32.74 2.46
C SER A 99 77.35 32.29 3.92
N SER A 100 77.53 31.04 4.38
CA SER A 100 78.67 30.10 4.29
C SER A 100 78.24 28.72 4.87
N PRO A 101 79.12 27.72 5.09
CA PRO A 101 79.91 26.96 4.11
C PRO A 101 79.69 25.42 4.26
N ASN A 102 79.93 24.63 3.22
CA ASN A 102 80.53 23.31 3.46
C ASN A 102 81.39 22.85 2.28
N MET A 103 82.63 22.52 2.64
CA MET A 103 83.78 22.00 1.90
C MET A 103 83.50 21.39 0.53
N GLY A 104 83.96 22.09 -0.51
CA GLY A 104 84.25 21.51 -1.82
C GLY A 104 85.75 21.23 -1.94
N SER A 105 86.08 20.08 -2.53
CA SER A 105 87.37 19.82 -3.15
C SER A 105 87.49 20.68 -4.40
N ILE A 106 88.60 21.42 -4.51
CA ILE A 106 88.94 22.28 -5.64
C ILE A 106 89.44 21.41 -6.82
N PRO A 107 89.10 21.79 -8.06
CA PRO A 107 90.14 21.96 -9.07
C PRO A 107 90.18 23.41 -9.62
N ASP A 108 91.40 23.79 -10.00
CA ASP A 108 91.94 25.09 -10.42
C ASP A 108 91.51 25.48 -11.87
N PRO A 109 91.80 26.70 -12.40
CA PRO A 109 90.81 27.54 -13.06
C PRO A 109 91.26 27.90 -14.49
N GLY A 110 90.65 27.30 -15.49
CA GLY A 110 91.09 27.61 -16.85
C GLY A 110 90.30 26.92 -17.92
N GLU A 111 89.01 27.20 -18.03
CA GLU A 111 88.36 27.20 -19.34
C GLU A 111 87.08 28.03 -19.29
N LEU A 112 86.90 28.85 -20.33
CA LEU A 112 85.81 29.79 -20.48
C LEU A 112 84.46 29.08 -20.31
N THR A 113 83.62 29.67 -19.46
CA THR A 113 82.17 29.83 -19.61
C THR A 113 81.56 29.15 -20.86
N GLU A 114 81.26 27.86 -20.77
CA GLU A 114 80.12 27.29 -21.48
C GLU A 114 79.04 27.00 -20.42
N LEU A 115 78.31 28.06 -20.08
CA LEU A 115 76.95 27.91 -19.60
C LEU A 115 76.20 27.20 -20.74
N THR A 116 76.14 25.87 -20.70
CA THR A 116 75.25 25.11 -21.57
C THR A 116 73.85 25.60 -21.23
N GLN A 117 73.33 26.52 -22.05
CA GLN A 117 71.94 26.93 -21.96
C GLN A 117 71.11 25.64 -21.98
N PRO A 118 70.14 25.46 -21.07
CA PRO A 118 69.29 24.28 -21.12
C PRO A 118 68.77 24.19 -22.54
N SER A 119 69.01 23.05 -23.20
CA SER A 119 68.59 22.90 -24.59
C SER A 119 67.09 23.17 -24.65
N PHE A 120 66.64 23.77 -25.74
CA PHE A 120 65.23 24.10 -25.94
C PHE A 120 64.32 22.89 -25.63
N ASP A 121 64.79 21.68 -25.90
CA ASP A 121 64.14 20.41 -25.57
C ASP A 121 63.95 20.18 -24.06
N GLU A 122 64.92 20.56 -23.22
CA GLU A 122 64.83 20.44 -21.76
C GLU A 122 63.81 21.45 -21.19
N PHE A 123 63.78 22.67 -21.74
CA PHE A 123 62.76 23.66 -21.39
C PHE A 123 61.35 23.22 -21.80
N GLN A 124 61.21 22.60 -22.98
CA GLN A 124 59.95 22.01 -23.42
C GLN A 124 59.50 20.85 -22.52
N ARG A 125 60.42 19.99 -22.06
CA ARG A 125 60.12 18.93 -21.09
C ARG A 125 59.68 19.47 -19.74
N GLN A 126 60.35 20.50 -19.22
CA GLN A 126 59.93 21.15 -17.97
C GLN A 126 58.55 21.80 -18.10
N THR A 127 58.27 22.43 -19.24
CA THR A 127 56.96 23.05 -19.53
C THR A 127 55.85 22.00 -19.63
N SER A 128 56.11 20.86 -20.29
CA SER A 128 55.13 19.77 -20.40
C SER A 128 54.85 19.12 -19.04
N LEU A 129 55.88 18.97 -18.20
CA LEU A 129 55.74 18.41 -16.85
C LEU A 129 54.96 19.38 -15.93
N MET A 130 55.22 20.68 -16.02
CA MET A 130 54.43 21.71 -15.32
C MET A 130 52.95 21.70 -15.77
N THR A 131 52.72 21.53 -17.08
CA THR A 131 51.37 21.42 -17.65
C THR A 131 50.66 20.16 -17.17
N SER A 132 51.36 19.02 -17.11
CA SER A 132 50.82 17.77 -16.58
C SER A 132 50.49 17.89 -15.10
N CYS A 133 51.38 18.45 -14.28
CA CYS A 133 51.14 18.69 -12.86
C CYS A 133 49.94 19.62 -12.64
N THR A 134 49.82 20.70 -13.40
CA THR A 134 48.67 21.63 -13.27
C THR A 134 47.34 20.98 -13.67
N LEU A 135 47.33 20.14 -14.70
CA LEU A 135 46.15 19.34 -15.08
C LEU A 135 45.77 18.33 -13.98
N LEU A 136 46.73 17.61 -13.42
CA LEU A 136 46.49 16.67 -12.32
C LEU A 136 45.98 17.37 -11.06
N TRP A 137 46.53 18.55 -10.73
CA TRP A 137 46.03 19.37 -9.62
C TRP A 137 44.60 19.83 -9.85
N LYS A 138 44.26 20.23 -11.08
CA LYS A 138 42.91 20.62 -11.45
C LYS A 138 41.94 19.43 -11.31
N GLU A 139 42.29 18.28 -11.86
CA GLU A 139 41.48 17.07 -11.77
C GLU A 139 41.25 16.65 -10.30
N LEU A 140 42.30 16.69 -9.48
CA LEU A 140 42.20 16.40 -8.05
C LEU A 140 41.29 17.41 -7.32
N SER A 141 41.42 18.70 -7.61
CA SER A 141 40.57 19.76 -7.05
C SER A 141 39.10 19.59 -7.45
N ASP A 142 38.83 19.26 -8.71
CA ASP A 142 37.49 19.00 -9.22
C ASP A 142 36.89 17.76 -8.53
N HIS A 143 37.69 16.70 -8.33
CA HIS A 143 37.28 15.51 -7.60
C HIS A 143 36.93 15.82 -6.13
N PHE A 144 37.76 16.58 -5.42
CA PHE A 144 37.45 16.99 -4.04
C PHE A 144 36.20 17.85 -3.97
N THR A 145 36.01 18.77 -4.92
CA THR A 145 34.82 19.61 -4.99
C THR A 145 33.56 18.77 -5.24
N SER A 146 33.64 17.81 -6.17
CA SER A 146 32.56 16.86 -6.46
C SER A 146 32.21 16.00 -5.22
N LEU A 147 33.23 15.48 -4.53
CA LEU A 147 33.06 14.70 -3.31
C LEU A 147 32.43 15.54 -2.18
N GLU A 148 32.91 16.77 -1.98
CA GLU A 148 32.35 17.69 -0.98
C GLU A 148 30.87 17.97 -1.26
N GLN A 149 30.52 18.25 -2.52
CA GLN A 149 29.12 18.45 -2.91
C GLN A 149 28.30 17.16 -2.70
N ASN A 150 28.83 15.98 -3.00
CA ASN A 150 28.15 14.70 -2.77
C ASN A 150 27.86 14.48 -1.27
N ILE A 151 28.85 14.73 -0.41
CA ILE A 151 28.70 14.62 1.05
C ILE A 151 27.69 15.63 1.56
N ARG A 152 27.74 16.89 1.09
CA ARG A 152 26.75 17.93 1.46
C ARG A 152 25.33 17.51 1.06
N ARG A 153 25.12 17.02 -0.17
CA ARG A 153 23.81 16.51 -0.62
C ARG A 153 23.32 15.34 0.23
N LYS A 154 24.17 14.34 0.50
CA LYS A 154 23.81 13.19 1.35
C LYS A 154 23.49 13.61 2.79
N SER A 155 24.25 14.55 3.34
CA SER A 155 24.00 15.12 4.67
C SER A 155 22.65 15.84 4.73
N GLU A 156 22.30 16.60 3.69
CA GLU A 156 21.01 17.27 3.58
C GLU A 156 19.85 16.26 3.57
N VAL A 157 19.93 15.24 2.71
CA VAL A 157 18.93 14.17 2.61
C VAL A 157 18.75 13.45 3.96
N LEU A 158 19.85 13.14 4.65
CA LEU A 158 19.78 12.53 5.99
C LEU A 158 19.12 13.46 7.01
N ARG A 159 19.41 14.76 6.98
CA ARG A 159 18.81 15.73 7.90
C ARG A 159 17.31 15.85 7.68
N GLN A 160 16.87 15.90 6.41
CA GLN A 160 15.46 15.88 6.05
C GLN A 160 14.76 14.60 6.53
N LYS A 161 15.42 13.44 6.38
CA LYS A 161 14.89 12.17 6.87
C LYS A 161 14.76 12.13 8.40
N ILE A 162 15.73 12.68 9.13
CA ILE A 162 15.67 12.79 10.60
C ILE A 162 14.50 13.69 11.01
N GLN A 163 14.36 14.87 10.40
CA GLN A 163 13.25 15.78 10.68
C GLN A 163 11.89 15.13 10.38
N ALA A 164 11.77 14.38 9.28
CA ALA A 164 10.56 13.64 8.96
C ALA A 164 10.23 12.60 10.03
N LEU A 165 11.22 11.82 10.49
CA LEU A 165 11.05 10.84 11.56
C LEU A 165 10.70 11.50 12.91
N ASP A 166 11.28 12.65 13.23
CA ASP A 166 10.96 13.40 14.45
C ASP A 166 9.51 13.90 14.42
N HIS A 167 9.06 14.43 13.28
CA HIS A 167 7.66 14.83 13.09
C HIS A 167 6.70 13.65 13.21
N GLU A 168 7.02 12.51 12.60
CA GLU A 168 6.21 11.28 12.69
C GLU A 168 6.16 10.74 14.12
N THR A 169 7.29 10.76 14.84
CA THR A 169 7.39 10.32 16.24
C THR A 169 6.58 11.23 17.15
N LYS A 170 6.65 12.55 16.96
CA LYS A 170 5.86 13.52 17.72
C LYS A 170 4.37 13.34 17.47
N ALA A 171 3.95 13.22 16.21
CA ALA A 171 2.56 12.97 15.85
C ALA A 171 2.03 11.66 16.48
N SER A 172 2.85 10.60 16.45
CA SER A 172 2.51 9.33 17.11
C SER A 172 2.35 9.48 18.62
N LEU A 173 3.27 10.21 19.28
CA LEU A 173 3.20 10.47 20.71
C LEU A 173 1.94 11.26 21.09
N ASP A 174 1.59 12.29 20.32
CA ASP A 174 0.37 13.09 20.56
C ASP A 174 -0.90 12.22 20.37
N SER A 175 -0.90 11.30 19.39
CA SER A 175 -1.96 10.31 19.23
C SER A 175 -2.09 9.36 20.43
N PHE A 176 -0.96 8.94 21.03
CA PHE A 176 -0.97 8.09 22.22
C PHE A 176 -1.45 8.85 23.46
N LYS A 177 -0.98 10.08 23.68
CA LYS A 177 -1.46 10.93 24.79
C LYS A 177 -2.95 11.19 24.69
N LYS A 178 -3.45 11.50 23.48
CA LYS A 178 -4.88 11.66 23.26
C LYS A 178 -5.64 10.39 23.63
N ARG A 179 -5.14 9.22 23.21
CA ARG A 179 -5.73 7.92 23.58
C ARG A 179 -5.76 7.70 25.08
N GLU A 180 -4.66 7.97 25.77
CA GLU A 180 -4.52 7.79 27.23
C GLU A 180 -5.58 8.59 27.98
N VAL A 181 -5.71 9.89 27.67
CA VAL A 181 -6.67 10.78 28.33
C VAL A 181 -8.13 10.41 28.02
N THR A 182 -8.40 9.76 26.88
CA THR A 182 -9.76 9.37 26.48
C THR A 182 -10.09 7.91 26.78
N ILE A 183 -9.21 7.14 27.44
CA ILE A 183 -9.55 5.76 27.84
C ILE A 183 -10.68 5.78 28.86
N ASP A 184 -10.55 6.60 29.90
CA ASP A 184 -11.48 6.59 31.03
C ASP A 184 -12.92 6.89 30.58
N GLY A 185 -13.12 7.96 29.79
CA GLY A 185 -14.44 8.30 29.26
C GLY A 185 -15.01 7.24 28.30
N SER A 186 -14.18 6.58 27.48
CA SER A 186 -14.67 5.49 26.62
C SER A 186 -15.01 4.23 27.42
N VAL A 187 -14.30 3.97 28.52
CA VAL A 187 -14.60 2.85 29.44
C VAL A 187 -15.91 3.12 30.18
N GLU A 188 -16.10 4.34 30.68
CA GLU A 188 -17.36 4.77 31.32
C GLU A 188 -18.56 4.56 30.38
N ILE A 189 -18.50 5.09 29.15
CA ILE A 189 -19.55 4.89 28.13
C ILE A 189 -19.78 3.40 27.84
N ALA A 190 -18.72 2.59 27.76
CA ALA A 190 -18.86 1.16 27.50
C ALA A 190 -19.53 0.41 28.67
N VAL A 191 -19.21 0.79 29.92
CA VAL A 191 -19.82 0.21 31.11
C VAL A 191 -21.30 0.56 31.21
N ASP A 192 -21.64 1.83 30.98
CA ASP A 192 -23.03 2.30 30.97
C ASP A 192 -23.86 1.53 29.94
N ARG A 193 -23.32 1.36 28.73
CA ARG A 193 -23.96 0.58 27.67
C ARG A 193 -24.18 -0.88 28.05
N VAL A 194 -23.22 -1.51 28.76
CA VAL A 194 -23.37 -2.90 29.20
C VAL A 194 -24.49 -3.02 30.25
N GLU A 195 -24.59 -2.09 31.19
CA GLU A 195 -25.69 -2.07 32.15
C GLU A 195 -27.05 -1.79 31.50
N GLU A 196 -27.10 -0.90 30.50
CA GLU A 196 -28.29 -0.65 29.69
C GLU A 196 -28.72 -1.90 28.93
N CYS A 197 -27.83 -2.52 28.15
CA CYS A 197 -28.09 -3.76 27.41
C CYS A 197 -28.58 -4.88 28.33
N LYS A 198 -27.97 -5.01 29.52
CA LYS A 198 -28.40 -5.97 30.53
C LYS A 198 -29.80 -5.67 31.05
N SER A 199 -30.13 -4.40 31.31
CA SER A 199 -31.46 -4.00 31.77
C SER A 199 -32.54 -4.27 30.71
N GLU A 200 -32.22 -4.03 29.43
CA GLU A 200 -33.13 -4.29 28.31
C GLU A 200 -33.31 -5.78 28.07
N ALA A 201 -32.24 -6.57 28.14
CA ALA A 201 -32.32 -8.02 28.05
C ALA A 201 -33.20 -8.61 29.17
N LEU A 202 -33.11 -8.09 30.39
CA LEU A 202 -33.98 -8.51 31.50
C LEU A 202 -35.45 -8.14 31.25
N LYS A 203 -35.74 -6.91 30.81
CA LYS A 203 -37.11 -6.49 30.45
C LYS A 203 -37.70 -7.38 29.36
N TYR A 204 -36.91 -7.71 28.34
CA TYR A 204 -37.34 -8.58 27.26
C TYR A 204 -37.65 -10.01 27.74
N LEU A 205 -36.93 -10.51 28.74
CA LEU A 205 -37.23 -11.82 29.33
C LEU A 205 -38.51 -11.81 30.18
N GLU A 206 -38.79 -10.70 30.88
CA GLU A 206 -40.01 -10.53 31.69
C GLU A 206 -41.26 -10.30 30.83
N CYS A 207 -41.13 -9.59 29.71
CA CYS A 207 -42.19 -9.39 28.71
C CYS A 207 -41.63 -9.65 27.30
N PRO A 208 -41.69 -10.90 26.80
CA PRO A 208 -41.24 -11.25 25.44
C PRO A 208 -42.04 -10.53 24.35
N ASP A 209 -43.30 -10.23 24.65
CA ASP A 209 -44.18 -9.40 23.84
C ASP A 209 -44.09 -7.96 24.36
N GLY A 210 -43.18 -7.18 23.79
CA GLY A 210 -43.19 -5.73 23.97
C GLY A 210 -44.55 -5.18 23.58
N GLU A 211 -45.09 -4.25 24.39
CA GLU A 211 -46.38 -3.60 24.16
C GLU A 211 -46.53 -3.14 22.70
N ASN A 212 -47.39 -3.81 21.95
CA ASN A 212 -48.13 -3.22 20.82
C ASN A 212 -49.50 -3.89 20.74
N PRO A 213 -50.49 -3.45 21.55
CA PRO A 213 -51.85 -3.96 21.47
C PRO A 213 -52.62 -3.43 20.24
N ASP A 214 -52.13 -2.39 19.58
CA ASP A 214 -52.76 -1.77 18.41
C ASP A 214 -51.72 -0.95 17.64
N GLY A 215 -51.31 -1.41 16.47
CA GLY A 215 -50.39 -0.66 15.62
C GLY A 215 -49.93 -1.47 14.43
N GLN A 216 -50.33 -1.04 13.24
CA GLN A 216 -49.82 -1.54 11.97
C GLN A 216 -48.32 -1.20 11.93
N VAL A 217 -47.46 -2.15 12.31
CA VAL A 217 -46.01 -1.96 12.31
C VAL A 217 -45.56 -1.90 10.85
N ASP A 218 -44.92 -0.80 10.43
CA ASP A 218 -44.28 -0.76 9.11
C ASP A 218 -43.28 -1.92 9.00
N ASP A 219 -43.16 -2.51 7.81
CA ASP A 219 -42.30 -3.68 7.56
C ASP A 219 -40.84 -3.44 8.02
N ASP A 220 -40.37 -2.19 7.94
CA ASP A 220 -39.04 -1.77 8.35
C ASP A 220 -38.85 -1.77 9.89
N ASP A 221 -39.85 -1.32 10.65
CA ASP A 221 -39.80 -1.29 12.12
C ASP A 221 -39.84 -2.71 12.70
N GLY A 222 -40.61 -3.62 12.07
CA GLY A 222 -40.63 -5.04 12.43
C GLY A 222 -39.29 -5.76 12.15
N MET A 223 -38.61 -5.38 11.07
CA MET A 223 -37.28 -5.90 10.75
C MET A 223 -36.25 -5.45 11.80
N LEU A 224 -36.24 -4.17 12.16
CA LEU A 224 -35.31 -3.63 13.14
C LEU A 224 -35.51 -4.30 14.51
N LEU A 225 -36.77 -4.45 14.94
CA LEU A 225 -37.10 -5.11 16.21
C LEU A 225 -36.59 -6.55 16.26
N SER A 226 -36.75 -7.30 15.15
CA SER A 226 -36.26 -8.67 15.02
C SER A 226 -34.73 -8.73 15.10
N LEU A 227 -34.04 -7.87 14.36
CA LEU A 227 -32.58 -7.79 14.37
C LEU A 227 -32.04 -7.42 15.77
N LYS A 228 -32.68 -6.45 16.44
CA LYS A 228 -32.36 -6.09 17.83
C LYS A 228 -32.56 -7.27 18.77
N GLY A 229 -33.67 -8.00 18.64
CA GLY A 229 -33.93 -9.20 19.44
C GLY A 229 -32.84 -10.25 19.33
N PHE A 230 -32.35 -10.55 18.12
CA PHE A 230 -31.22 -11.47 17.95
C PHE A 230 -29.91 -10.93 18.54
N CYS A 231 -29.67 -9.62 18.43
CA CYS A 231 -28.48 -8.96 18.97
C CYS A 231 -28.46 -8.99 20.51
N LEU A 232 -29.59 -8.68 21.15
CA LEU A 232 -29.79 -8.72 22.60
C LEU A 232 -29.60 -10.12 23.17
N LYS A 233 -30.17 -11.14 22.51
CA LYS A 233 -30.04 -12.55 22.91
C LYS A 233 -28.71 -13.18 22.53
N MET A 234 -27.85 -12.46 21.79
CA MET A 234 -26.61 -12.97 21.22
C MET A 234 -26.82 -14.23 20.33
N GLU A 235 -27.96 -14.31 19.63
CA GLU A 235 -28.33 -15.40 18.72
C GLU A 235 -27.73 -15.19 17.32
N ALA A 236 -26.40 -15.28 17.21
CA ALA A 236 -25.67 -14.99 15.97
C ALA A 236 -26.10 -15.87 14.77
N GLY A 237 -26.47 -17.13 15.02
CA GLY A 237 -26.94 -18.05 14.00
C GLY A 237 -28.32 -17.71 13.43
N GLU A 238 -29.26 -17.29 14.28
CA GLU A 238 -30.60 -16.87 13.83
C GLU A 238 -30.54 -15.51 13.12
N PHE A 239 -29.73 -14.59 13.64
CA PHE A 239 -29.40 -13.35 12.95
C PHE A 239 -28.87 -13.60 11.53
N TRP A 240 -27.90 -14.50 11.39
CA TRP A 240 -27.34 -14.87 10.09
C TRP A 240 -28.40 -15.43 9.14
N LYS A 241 -29.20 -16.41 9.58
CA LYS A 241 -30.29 -17.01 8.80
C LYS A 241 -31.34 -15.99 8.36
N PHE A 242 -31.66 -15.04 9.24
CA PHE A 242 -32.61 -13.96 8.94
C PHE A 242 -32.08 -13.05 7.82
N VAL A 243 -30.83 -12.58 7.95
CA VAL A 243 -30.19 -11.70 6.95
C VAL A 243 -30.11 -12.37 5.57
N ILE A 244 -29.72 -13.64 5.49
CA ILE A 244 -29.57 -14.33 4.19
C ILE A 244 -30.92 -14.55 3.49
N THR A 245 -32.01 -14.71 4.25
CA THR A 245 -33.37 -14.88 3.72
C THR A 245 -33.91 -13.56 3.13
N LYS A 246 -33.49 -12.43 3.69
CA LYS A 246 -33.97 -11.07 3.36
C LYS A 246 -33.18 -10.37 2.25
N LYS A 247 -32.52 -11.11 1.36
CA LYS A 247 -31.68 -10.56 0.27
C LYS A 247 -32.33 -9.47 -0.60
N LYS A 248 -33.65 -9.49 -0.78
CA LYS A 248 -34.38 -8.49 -1.58
C LYS A 248 -34.47 -7.12 -0.90
N GLU A 249 -34.35 -7.09 0.42
CA GLU A 249 -34.49 -5.90 1.27
C GLU A 249 -33.10 -5.37 1.69
N LEU A 250 -32.12 -5.42 0.76
CA LEU A 250 -30.72 -5.13 1.04
C LEU A 250 -30.47 -3.72 1.61
N GLU A 251 -31.15 -2.71 1.07
CA GLU A 251 -30.97 -1.32 1.52
C GLU A 251 -31.55 -1.11 2.92
N ALA A 252 -32.68 -1.75 3.24
CA ALA A 252 -33.25 -1.76 4.59
C ALA A 252 -32.27 -2.39 5.57
N LEU A 253 -31.77 -3.60 5.26
CA LEU A 253 -30.75 -4.28 6.06
C LEU A 253 -29.50 -3.41 6.29
N ARG A 254 -29.02 -2.70 5.25
CA ARG A 254 -27.84 -1.83 5.35
C ARG A 254 -28.03 -0.67 6.31
N SER A 255 -29.25 -0.15 6.43
CA SER A 255 -29.58 0.94 7.36
C SER A 255 -29.87 0.43 8.78
N GLN A 256 -30.48 -0.74 8.92
CA GLN A 256 -30.95 -1.27 10.20
C GLN A 256 -29.93 -2.11 10.96
N ILE A 257 -29.09 -2.90 10.28
CA ILE A 257 -28.08 -3.75 10.93
C ILE A 257 -27.15 -2.94 11.85
N PRO A 258 -26.61 -1.78 11.45
CA PRO A 258 -25.79 -0.97 12.35
C PRO A 258 -26.52 -0.56 13.64
N LEU A 259 -27.83 -0.24 13.54
CA LEU A 259 -28.67 0.14 14.67
C LEU A 259 -29.02 -1.06 15.56
N ALA A 260 -29.11 -2.26 15.00
CA ALA A 260 -29.34 -3.46 15.80
C ALA A 260 -28.07 -3.91 16.54
N LEU A 261 -26.91 -3.81 15.88
CA LEU A 261 -25.62 -4.19 16.45
C LEU A 261 -25.21 -3.34 17.67
N THR A 262 -25.83 -2.17 17.90
CA THR A 262 -25.57 -1.39 19.12
C THR A 262 -26.10 -2.06 20.38
N GLU A 263 -27.09 -2.95 20.24
CA GLU A 263 -27.68 -3.73 21.34
C GLU A 263 -26.86 -4.99 21.67
N CYS A 264 -25.82 -5.30 20.88
CA CYS A 264 -24.92 -6.40 21.19
C CYS A 264 -23.97 -6.03 22.34
N VAL A 265 -23.79 -6.94 23.28
CA VAL A 265 -22.78 -6.83 24.35
C VAL A 265 -21.36 -6.79 23.79
N ASP A 266 -21.06 -7.62 22.79
CA ASP A 266 -19.78 -7.64 22.07
C ASP A 266 -20.04 -7.78 20.56
N PRO A 267 -20.31 -6.66 19.85
CA PRO A 267 -20.66 -6.69 18.43
C PRO A 267 -19.57 -7.34 17.54
N PRO A 268 -18.27 -7.06 17.74
CA PRO A 268 -17.20 -7.74 16.99
C PRO A 268 -17.19 -9.25 17.16
N LYS A 269 -17.37 -9.75 18.39
CA LYS A 269 -17.46 -11.19 18.66
C LYS A 269 -18.70 -11.79 18.01
N PHE A 270 -19.86 -11.15 18.17
CA PHE A 270 -21.14 -11.58 17.60
C PHE A 270 -21.06 -11.72 16.09
N VAL A 271 -20.49 -10.71 15.39
CA VAL A 271 -20.33 -10.74 13.94
C VAL A 271 -19.42 -11.88 13.49
N LEU A 272 -18.29 -12.11 14.16
CA LEU A 272 -17.40 -13.25 13.82
C LEU A 272 -18.11 -14.60 13.96
N GLU A 273 -19.01 -14.73 14.93
CA GLU A 273 -19.82 -15.93 15.14
C GLU A 273 -20.88 -16.09 14.04
N ALA A 274 -21.58 -15.00 13.70
CA ALA A 274 -22.62 -15.00 12.66
C ALA A 274 -22.07 -15.37 11.28
N ILE A 275 -20.90 -14.86 10.91
CA ILE A 275 -20.31 -15.09 9.57
C ILE A 275 -19.41 -16.33 9.51
N SER A 276 -19.35 -17.13 10.59
CA SER A 276 -18.46 -18.29 10.70
C SER A 276 -18.67 -19.33 9.60
N GLU A 277 -19.90 -19.44 9.05
CA GLU A 277 -20.25 -20.38 7.98
C GLU A 277 -19.70 -19.97 6.59
N VAL A 278 -19.33 -18.70 6.40
CA VAL A 278 -18.89 -18.16 5.10
C VAL A 278 -17.40 -18.35 4.89
N PHE A 279 -16.64 -18.34 5.99
CA PHE A 279 -15.21 -18.56 5.91
C PHE A 279 -14.94 -20.01 5.47
N PRO A 280 -13.82 -20.25 4.77
CA PRO A 280 -13.50 -21.57 4.25
C PRO A 280 -13.30 -22.53 5.42
N VAL A 281 -14.37 -23.26 5.75
CA VAL A 281 -14.30 -24.54 6.44
C VAL A 281 -13.80 -25.54 5.41
N ASP A 282 -12.84 -26.37 5.80
CA ASP A 282 -12.17 -27.35 4.94
C ASP A 282 -13.16 -28.46 4.53
N LYS A 283 -14.13 -28.15 3.65
CA LYS A 283 -15.20 -29.06 3.20
C LYS A 283 -14.74 -29.97 2.05
N ARG A 284 -13.51 -30.48 2.11
CA ARG A 284 -12.95 -31.35 1.05
C ARG A 284 -13.71 -32.68 0.86
N GLY A 285 -14.70 -32.98 1.70
CA GLY A 285 -15.55 -34.17 1.60
C GLY A 285 -17.01 -33.93 1.20
N GLU A 286 -17.52 -32.69 1.25
CA GLU A 286 -18.94 -32.40 0.96
C GLU A 286 -19.07 -31.79 -0.44
N ARG A 287 -19.39 -32.64 -1.42
CA ARG A 287 -19.87 -32.19 -2.73
C ARG A 287 -21.28 -31.60 -2.59
N THR A 288 -21.39 -30.43 -1.96
CA THR A 288 -22.60 -29.62 -2.10
C THR A 288 -22.37 -28.67 -3.27
N GLU A 289 -22.69 -29.15 -4.47
CA GLU A 289 -22.62 -28.42 -5.75
C GLU A 289 -23.55 -27.17 -5.84
N LYS A 290 -24.05 -26.65 -4.72
CA LYS A 290 -24.81 -25.40 -4.61
C LYS A 290 -24.47 -24.67 -3.31
N GLY A 291 -23.20 -24.28 -3.14
CA GLY A 291 -22.87 -23.28 -2.11
C GLY A 291 -23.53 -21.96 -2.48
N ASN A 292 -24.56 -21.55 -1.73
CA ASN A 292 -25.17 -20.23 -1.89
C ASN A 292 -24.07 -19.15 -1.85
N ASP A 293 -24.11 -18.21 -2.77
CA ASP A 293 -23.23 -17.04 -2.74
C ASP A 293 -23.64 -16.17 -1.54
N LEU A 294 -23.05 -16.44 -0.37
CA LEU A 294 -23.29 -15.76 0.91
C LEU A 294 -22.29 -14.63 1.17
N GLY A 295 -21.34 -14.40 0.25
CA GLY A 295 -20.32 -13.36 0.39
C GLY A 295 -20.92 -11.95 0.50
N TRP A 296 -22.04 -11.68 -0.19
CA TRP A 296 -22.73 -10.39 -0.08
C TRP A 296 -23.23 -10.10 1.34
N ALA A 297 -23.78 -11.10 2.04
CA ALA A 297 -24.31 -10.96 3.40
C ALA A 297 -23.16 -10.77 4.40
N CYS A 298 -22.07 -11.52 4.23
CA CYS A 298 -20.86 -11.35 5.04
C CYS A 298 -20.28 -9.94 4.90
N VAL A 299 -20.10 -9.46 3.66
CA VAL A 299 -19.65 -8.09 3.40
C VAL A 299 -20.58 -7.07 4.03
N LEU A 300 -21.90 -7.23 3.86
CA LEU A 300 -22.89 -6.30 4.43
C LEU A 300 -22.76 -6.19 5.95
N ILE A 301 -22.67 -7.32 6.65
CA ILE A 301 -22.55 -7.35 8.12
C ILE A 301 -21.21 -6.74 8.55
N LEU A 302 -20.10 -7.08 7.87
CA LEU A 302 -18.78 -6.52 8.16
C LEU A 302 -18.73 -5.01 7.95
N GLU A 303 -19.33 -4.49 6.88
CA GLU A 303 -19.44 -3.05 6.64
C GLU A 303 -20.31 -2.36 7.70
N SER A 304 -21.41 -3.00 8.10
CA SER A 304 -22.34 -2.49 9.11
C SER A 304 -21.74 -2.45 10.51
N LEU A 305 -20.75 -3.30 10.77
CA LEU A 305 -20.03 -3.36 12.04
C LEU A 305 -19.06 -2.17 12.21
N ILE A 306 -18.46 -1.66 11.12
CA ILE A 306 -17.47 -0.56 11.17
C ILE A 306 -17.94 0.63 12.02
N PRO A 307 -19.13 1.24 11.80
CA PRO A 307 -19.58 2.38 12.61
C PRO A 307 -19.77 2.05 14.10
N VAL A 308 -20.07 0.78 14.43
CA VAL A 308 -20.31 0.32 15.81
C VAL A 308 -19.01 0.09 16.58
N MET A 309 -17.93 -0.27 15.87
CA MET A 309 -16.59 -0.50 16.45
C MET A 309 -15.82 0.79 16.72
N VAL A 310 -16.29 1.93 16.23
CA VAL A 310 -15.55 3.18 16.33
C VAL A 310 -15.65 3.72 17.75
N ASP A 311 -14.52 4.18 18.30
CA ASP A 311 -14.51 4.79 19.63
C ASP A 311 -15.40 6.04 19.69
N PRO A 312 -16.27 6.18 20.71
CA PRO A 312 -17.21 7.30 20.80
C PRO A 312 -16.53 8.66 21.01
N VAL A 313 -15.30 8.69 21.55
CA VAL A 313 -14.58 9.92 21.88
C VAL A 313 -13.57 10.30 20.80
N ILE A 314 -12.77 9.34 20.33
CA ILE A 314 -11.67 9.60 19.38
C ILE A 314 -11.93 9.08 17.97
N GLY A 315 -13.12 8.52 17.73
CA GLY A 315 -13.57 8.12 16.41
C GLY A 315 -12.68 7.04 15.80
N LYS A 316 -12.54 7.08 14.46
CA LYS A 316 -11.82 6.08 13.65
C LYS A 316 -10.35 5.88 14.03
N SER A 317 -9.80 6.73 14.91
CA SER A 317 -8.43 6.59 15.43
C SER A 317 -8.25 5.40 16.38
N ARG A 318 -9.35 4.89 16.98
CA ARG A 318 -9.36 3.68 17.81
C ARG A 318 -10.59 2.84 17.48
N LEU A 319 -10.34 1.56 17.18
CA LEU A 319 -11.39 0.56 17.05
C LEU A 319 -11.52 -0.19 18.38
N LEU A 320 -12.74 -0.34 18.85
CA LEU A 320 -13.13 -1.07 20.05
C LEU A 320 -13.21 -2.57 19.74
N VAL A 321 -12.05 -3.20 19.58
CA VAL A 321 -11.92 -4.65 19.35
C VAL A 321 -11.04 -5.24 20.43
N THR A 322 -11.56 -6.25 21.12
CA THR A 322 -10.77 -6.95 22.15
C THR A 322 -9.61 -7.71 21.51
N PRO A 323 -8.46 -7.87 22.21
CA PRO A 323 -7.33 -8.63 21.70
C PRO A 323 -7.70 -10.07 21.30
N SER A 324 -8.60 -10.71 22.07
CA SER A 324 -9.14 -12.04 21.78
C SER A 324 -9.85 -12.10 20.43
N VAL A 325 -10.79 -11.19 20.18
CA VAL A 325 -11.52 -11.11 18.91
C VAL A 325 -10.57 -10.83 17.77
N LYS A 326 -9.61 -9.91 17.97
CA LYS A 326 -8.61 -9.57 16.96
C LYS A 326 -7.72 -10.76 16.61
N GLU A 327 -7.34 -11.59 17.58
CA GLU A 327 -6.56 -12.81 17.32
C GLU A 327 -7.37 -13.84 16.54
N ARG A 328 -8.62 -14.10 16.92
CA ARG A 328 -9.51 -14.97 16.13
C ARG A 328 -9.70 -14.47 14.70
N ALA A 329 -9.86 -13.17 14.51
CA ALA A 329 -9.96 -12.59 13.17
C ALA A 329 -8.69 -12.84 12.33
N LYS A 330 -7.50 -12.81 12.94
CA LYS A 330 -6.25 -13.20 12.26
C LYS A 330 -6.23 -14.68 11.92
N GLU A 331 -6.62 -15.57 12.82
CA GLU A 331 -6.67 -17.01 12.57
C GLU A 331 -7.56 -17.35 11.38
N ILE A 332 -8.74 -16.71 11.30
CA ILE A 332 -9.64 -16.81 10.16
C ILE A 332 -8.96 -16.33 8.87
N ALA A 333 -8.27 -15.18 8.92
CA ALA A 333 -7.58 -14.64 7.76
C ALA A 333 -6.44 -15.55 7.27
N GLU A 334 -5.69 -16.16 8.18
CA GLU A 334 -4.63 -17.11 7.83
C GLU A 334 -5.19 -18.42 7.26
N THR A 335 -6.29 -18.93 7.82
CA THR A 335 -7.01 -20.08 7.28
C THR A 335 -7.49 -19.81 5.85
N TRP A 336 -8.00 -18.60 5.61
CA TRP A 336 -8.44 -18.17 4.28
C TRP A 336 -7.28 -18.13 3.27
N LYS A 337 -6.13 -17.57 3.65
CA LYS A 337 -4.92 -17.57 2.80
C LYS A 337 -4.42 -18.97 2.50
N LYS A 338 -4.40 -19.86 3.48
CA LYS A 338 -4.00 -21.26 3.26
C LYS A 338 -4.94 -21.93 2.25
N SER A 339 -6.26 -21.70 2.39
CA SER A 339 -7.25 -22.21 1.44
C SER A 339 -7.07 -21.66 0.03
N LEU A 340 -6.64 -20.40 -0.10
CA LEU A 340 -6.31 -19.75 -1.38
C LEU A 340 -5.15 -20.46 -2.09
N GLU A 341 -4.08 -20.79 -1.36
CA GLU A 341 -2.92 -21.51 -1.89
C GLU A 341 -3.31 -22.92 -2.37
N GLU A 342 -4.12 -23.62 -1.57
CA GLU A 342 -4.57 -24.98 -1.84
C GLU A 342 -5.49 -25.10 -3.07
N ARG A 343 -6.28 -24.06 -3.37
CA ARG A 343 -7.19 -24.03 -4.53
C ARG A 343 -6.50 -23.63 -5.85
N GLY A 344 -5.18 -23.61 -5.89
CA GLY A 344 -4.40 -23.24 -7.08
C GLY A 344 -4.14 -21.73 -7.19
N GLY A 345 -4.21 -21.00 -6.08
CA GLY A 345 -3.84 -19.59 -6.00
C GLY A 345 -4.94 -18.61 -6.43
N ILE A 346 -4.52 -17.36 -6.61
CA ILE A 346 -5.39 -16.19 -6.83
C ILE A 346 -6.26 -16.31 -8.08
N GLU A 347 -5.80 -17.07 -9.08
CA GLU A 347 -6.48 -17.21 -10.38
C GLU A 347 -7.78 -18.01 -10.30
N ASN A 348 -7.92 -18.90 -9.30
CA ASN A 348 -9.07 -19.80 -9.17
C ASN A 348 -10.12 -19.33 -8.15
N VAL A 349 -9.95 -18.14 -7.55
CA VAL A 349 -10.84 -17.68 -6.48
C VAL A 349 -11.98 -16.86 -7.01
N LYS A 350 -13.17 -17.17 -6.48
CA LYS A 350 -14.39 -16.43 -6.80
C LYS A 350 -14.25 -15.01 -6.25
N THR A 351 -14.54 -14.02 -7.10
CA THR A 351 -14.44 -12.60 -6.74
C THR A 351 -15.23 -12.20 -5.47
N PRO A 352 -16.45 -12.73 -5.19
CA PRO A 352 -17.14 -12.46 -3.92
C PRO A 352 -16.34 -12.88 -2.68
N ASP A 353 -15.60 -13.98 -2.77
CA ASP A 353 -14.77 -14.47 -1.66
C ASP A 353 -13.60 -13.51 -1.43
N VAL A 354 -12.99 -12.97 -2.49
CA VAL A 354 -11.93 -11.96 -2.39
C VAL A 354 -12.43 -10.71 -1.67
N HIS A 355 -13.61 -10.20 -2.05
CA HIS A 355 -14.20 -9.05 -1.38
C HIS A 355 -14.41 -9.35 0.12
N THR A 356 -15.00 -10.49 0.43
CA THR A 356 -15.26 -10.91 1.82
C THR A 356 -13.97 -10.95 2.64
N PHE A 357 -12.91 -11.53 2.10
CA PHE A 357 -11.60 -11.58 2.75
C PHE A 357 -10.99 -10.21 2.98
N LEU A 358 -10.95 -9.35 1.95
CA LEU A 358 -10.38 -8.00 2.07
C LEU A 358 -11.21 -7.14 3.04
N GLN A 359 -12.54 -7.25 2.99
CA GLN A 359 -13.44 -6.57 3.91
C GLN A 359 -13.18 -7.01 5.36
N HIS A 360 -12.99 -8.30 5.62
CA HIS A 360 -12.64 -8.83 6.95
C HIS A 360 -11.33 -8.22 7.46
N LEU A 361 -10.29 -8.19 6.63
CA LEU A 361 -8.99 -7.60 7.01
C LEU A 361 -9.10 -6.13 7.41
N VAL A 362 -9.86 -5.36 6.62
CA VAL A 362 -10.08 -3.92 6.84
C VAL A 362 -10.92 -3.69 8.09
N THR A 363 -12.03 -4.43 8.25
CA THR A 363 -12.98 -4.29 9.36
C THR A 363 -12.29 -4.49 10.71
N PHE A 364 -11.46 -5.53 10.84
CA PHE A 364 -10.75 -5.82 12.10
C PHE A 364 -9.38 -5.14 12.22
N GLY A 365 -8.94 -4.38 11.20
CA GLY A 365 -7.65 -3.71 11.19
C GLY A 365 -6.48 -4.68 11.41
N ILE A 366 -6.48 -5.80 10.68
CA ILE A 366 -5.51 -6.90 10.76
C ILE A 366 -4.66 -7.04 9.48
N VAL A 367 -4.60 -5.98 8.68
CA VAL A 367 -3.78 -5.90 7.46
C VAL A 367 -2.29 -6.05 7.81
N LYS A 368 -1.60 -6.99 7.15
CA LYS A 368 -0.18 -7.27 7.33
C LYS A 368 0.65 -6.56 6.25
N ARG A 369 1.81 -5.99 6.62
CA ARG A 369 2.68 -5.29 5.67
C ARG A 369 3.40 -6.26 4.74
N GLU A 370 3.63 -7.48 5.22
CA GLU A 370 4.33 -8.55 4.52
C GLU A 370 3.50 -9.08 3.35
N ASP A 371 2.17 -9.03 3.47
CA ASP A 371 1.21 -9.56 2.49
C ASP A 371 0.74 -8.51 1.47
N VAL A 372 1.37 -7.33 1.44
CA VAL A 372 0.97 -6.22 0.54
C VAL A 372 0.90 -6.65 -0.92
N GLU A 373 1.81 -7.51 -1.38
CA GLU A 373 1.79 -7.99 -2.77
C GLU A 373 0.64 -8.97 -3.04
N LEU A 374 0.26 -9.78 -2.06
CA LEU A 374 -0.91 -10.64 -2.14
C LEU A 374 -2.18 -9.79 -2.26
N TYR A 375 -2.33 -8.77 -1.41
CA TYR A 375 -3.47 -7.86 -1.45
C TYR A 375 -3.57 -7.12 -2.78
N ARG A 376 -2.43 -6.62 -3.29
CA ARG A 376 -2.35 -5.99 -4.61
C ARG A 376 -2.89 -6.90 -5.71
N LYS A 377 -2.41 -8.14 -5.78
CA LYS A 377 -2.85 -9.12 -6.79
C LYS A 377 -4.33 -9.45 -6.69
N LEU A 378 -4.85 -9.62 -5.47
CA LEU A 378 -6.28 -9.87 -5.22
C LEU A 378 -7.16 -8.71 -5.69
N VAL A 379 -6.74 -7.47 -5.40
CA VAL A 379 -7.45 -6.27 -5.86
C VAL A 379 -7.43 -6.15 -7.38
N VAL A 380 -6.27 -6.28 -8.02
CA VAL A 380 -6.16 -6.19 -9.49
C VAL A 380 -6.96 -7.29 -10.18
N GLY A 381 -6.90 -8.54 -9.67
CA GLY A 381 -7.69 -9.66 -10.20
C GLY A 381 -9.20 -9.48 -10.04
N SER A 382 -9.64 -8.61 -9.12
CA SER A 382 -11.04 -8.34 -8.82
C SER A 382 -11.49 -6.92 -9.21
N ALA A 383 -10.70 -6.18 -9.99
CA ALA A 383 -10.82 -4.73 -10.19
C ALA A 383 -12.18 -4.26 -10.75
N TRP A 384 -12.89 -5.14 -11.46
CA TRP A 384 -14.24 -4.89 -11.99
C TRP A 384 -15.32 -4.64 -10.93
N ARG A 385 -15.03 -4.89 -9.65
CA ARG A 385 -15.93 -4.61 -8.53
C ARG A 385 -15.78 -3.17 -8.02
N LYS A 386 -16.90 -2.45 -7.96
CA LYS A 386 -16.99 -1.05 -7.52
C LYS A 386 -16.34 -0.74 -6.16
N GLN A 387 -16.28 -1.68 -5.21
CA GLN A 387 -15.69 -1.43 -3.88
C GLN A 387 -14.16 -1.60 -3.84
N MET A 388 -13.55 -2.20 -4.85
CA MET A 388 -12.13 -2.56 -4.81
C MET A 388 -11.16 -1.38 -4.63
N PRO A 389 -11.31 -0.23 -5.31
CA PRO A 389 -10.37 0.87 -5.09
C PRO A 389 -10.45 1.47 -3.68
N LYS A 390 -11.66 1.56 -3.08
CA LYS A 390 -11.83 1.99 -1.67
C LYS A 390 -11.16 1.03 -0.70
N LEU A 391 -11.32 -0.27 -0.93
CA LEU A 391 -10.65 -1.30 -0.14
C LEU A 391 -9.14 -1.24 -0.30
N ALA A 392 -8.64 -1.01 -1.52
CA ALA A 392 -7.21 -0.90 -1.79
C ALA A 392 -6.55 0.23 -0.99
N LEU A 393 -7.22 1.39 -0.88
CA LEU A 393 -6.78 2.49 0.01
C LEU A 393 -6.73 2.04 1.47
N SER A 394 -7.79 1.36 1.93
CA SER A 394 -7.93 0.89 3.32
C SER A 394 -6.92 -0.22 3.68
N LEU A 395 -6.46 -0.97 2.68
CA LEU A 395 -5.39 -1.99 2.80
C LEU A 395 -3.98 -1.38 2.78
N GLY A 396 -3.84 -0.06 2.62
CA GLY A 396 -2.55 0.61 2.54
C GLY A 396 -1.86 0.50 1.18
N LEU A 397 -2.60 0.20 0.11
CA LEU A 397 -2.06 0.10 -1.26
C LEU A 397 -1.93 1.45 -1.98
N GLY A 398 -2.18 2.58 -1.30
CA GLY A 398 -2.21 3.91 -1.93
C GLY A 398 -0.95 4.26 -2.72
N GLN A 399 0.25 3.95 -2.19
CA GLN A 399 1.52 4.22 -2.89
C GLN A 399 1.74 3.34 -4.13
N LYS A 400 1.14 2.14 -4.17
CA LYS A 400 1.22 1.22 -5.31
C LYS A 400 0.09 1.42 -6.33
N MET A 401 -0.84 2.34 -6.06
CA MET A 401 -2.00 2.57 -6.92
C MET A 401 -1.62 2.96 -8.35
N PRO A 402 -0.61 3.83 -8.60
CA PRO A 402 -0.20 4.15 -9.96
C PRO A 402 0.22 2.91 -10.75
N ASP A 403 0.99 2.01 -10.14
CA ASP A 403 1.44 0.76 -10.77
C ASP A 403 0.26 -0.18 -11.05
N MET A 404 -0.72 -0.22 -10.15
CA MET A 404 -1.94 -1.03 -10.34
C MET A 404 -2.80 -0.49 -11.48
N ILE A 405 -2.98 0.83 -11.57
CA ILE A 405 -3.73 1.47 -12.66
C ILE A 405 -3.03 1.23 -14.00
N ALA A 406 -1.70 1.40 -14.04
CA ALA A 406 -0.91 1.11 -15.23
C ALA A 406 -1.04 -0.36 -15.68
N GLU A 407 -1.06 -1.30 -14.73
CA GLU A 407 -1.30 -2.72 -15.02
C GLU A 407 -2.71 -2.98 -15.58
N LEU A 408 -3.75 -2.35 -15.03
CA LEU A 408 -5.12 -2.46 -15.56
C LEU A 408 -5.22 -1.94 -16.99
N ILE A 409 -4.58 -0.81 -17.29
CA ILE A 409 -4.50 -0.26 -18.65
C ILE A 409 -3.79 -1.24 -19.59
N GLY A 410 -2.66 -1.81 -19.16
CA GLY A 410 -1.92 -2.82 -19.94
C GLY A 410 -2.73 -4.09 -20.23
N ARG A 411 -3.68 -4.45 -19.35
CA ARG A 411 -4.59 -5.59 -19.50
C ARG A 411 -5.80 -5.32 -20.39
N GLY A 412 -6.00 -4.08 -20.85
CA GLY A 412 -7.21 -3.71 -21.60
C GLY A 412 -8.42 -3.37 -20.73
N GLN A 413 -8.25 -3.24 -19.41
CA GLN A 413 -9.30 -2.93 -18.45
C GLN A 413 -9.46 -1.41 -18.23
N GLN A 414 -9.73 -0.69 -19.31
CA GLN A 414 -9.69 0.78 -19.34
C GLN A 414 -10.77 1.39 -18.44
N LEU A 415 -11.95 0.79 -18.37
CA LEU A 415 -13.05 1.26 -17.53
C LEU A 415 -12.73 1.11 -16.04
N ASP A 416 -12.16 -0.04 -15.65
CA ASP A 416 -11.72 -0.29 -14.28
C ASP A 416 -10.60 0.67 -13.88
N ALA A 417 -9.63 0.90 -14.78
CA ALA A 417 -8.55 1.87 -14.58
C ALA A 417 -9.08 3.31 -14.36
N VAL A 418 -10.07 3.73 -15.15
CA VAL A 418 -10.73 5.05 -14.97
C VAL A 418 -11.40 5.13 -13.61
N HIS A 419 -12.12 4.08 -13.19
CA HIS A 419 -12.78 4.05 -11.90
C HIS A 419 -11.78 4.14 -10.74
N PHE A 420 -10.68 3.37 -10.79
CA PHE A 420 -9.59 3.46 -9.81
C PHE A 420 -8.94 4.84 -9.78
N THR A 421 -8.76 5.46 -10.95
CA THR A 421 -8.17 6.80 -11.06
C THR A 421 -9.02 7.86 -10.36
N TYR A 422 -10.34 7.82 -10.57
CA TYR A 422 -11.26 8.76 -9.92
C TYR A 422 -11.31 8.56 -8.41
N GLU A 423 -11.45 7.32 -7.95
CA GLU A 423 -11.57 7.02 -6.52
C GLU A 423 -10.31 7.41 -5.72
N VAL A 424 -9.13 7.30 -6.34
CA VAL A 424 -7.85 7.59 -5.68
C VAL A 424 -7.34 9.01 -5.98
N GLY A 425 -8.06 9.77 -6.82
CA GLY A 425 -7.71 11.15 -7.14
C GLY A 425 -6.44 11.30 -8.01
N LEU A 426 -6.14 10.31 -8.87
CA LEU A 426 -4.95 10.31 -9.74
C LEU A 426 -5.26 10.77 -11.18
N VAL A 427 -6.30 11.60 -11.34
CA VAL A 427 -6.84 12.06 -12.63
C VAL A 427 -5.79 12.76 -13.48
N ASP A 428 -4.87 13.50 -12.85
CA ASP A 428 -3.79 14.21 -13.54
C ASP A 428 -2.75 13.25 -14.15
N MET A 429 -2.47 12.13 -13.49
CA MET A 429 -1.51 11.13 -13.97
C MET A 429 -2.12 10.19 -15.01
N PHE A 430 -3.41 9.86 -14.87
CA PHE A 430 -4.12 8.95 -15.76
C PHE A 430 -5.39 9.63 -16.32
N PRO A 431 -5.26 10.54 -17.29
CA PRO A 431 -6.42 11.28 -17.81
C PRO A 431 -7.51 10.34 -18.34
N PRO A 432 -8.77 10.43 -17.81
CA PRO A 432 -9.84 9.50 -18.18
C PRO A 432 -10.23 9.55 -19.65
N VAL A 433 -10.22 10.74 -20.26
CA VAL A 433 -10.67 10.94 -21.65
C VAL A 433 -9.83 10.13 -22.65
N PRO A 434 -8.48 10.19 -22.63
CA PRO A 434 -7.64 9.28 -23.40
C PRO A 434 -7.94 7.79 -23.19
N LEU A 435 -8.13 7.36 -21.94
CA LEU A 435 -8.41 5.95 -21.61
C LEU A 435 -9.75 5.49 -22.20
N LEU A 436 -10.80 6.30 -22.09
CA LEU A 436 -12.12 6.02 -22.67
C LEU A 436 -12.07 6.02 -24.21
N LYS A 437 -11.29 6.91 -24.83
CA LYS A 437 -11.08 6.90 -26.29
C LYS A 437 -10.37 5.63 -26.75
N ALA A 438 -9.36 5.17 -26.01
CA ALA A 438 -8.68 3.91 -26.28
C ALA A 438 -9.65 2.73 -26.18
N PHE A 439 -10.45 2.67 -25.11
CA PHE A 439 -11.50 1.66 -24.93
C PHE A 439 -12.49 1.64 -26.10
N LEU A 440 -13.03 2.78 -26.51
CA LEU A 440 -13.98 2.85 -27.64
C LEU A 440 -13.34 2.43 -28.97
N LYS A 441 -12.06 2.74 -29.18
CA LYS A 441 -11.32 2.33 -30.38
C LYS A 441 -11.17 0.81 -30.41
N ASP A 442 -10.83 0.19 -29.28
CA ASP A 442 -10.67 -1.25 -29.18
C ASP A 442 -12.01 -1.98 -29.30
N ALA A 443 -13.05 -1.49 -28.63
CA ALA A 443 -14.41 -2.01 -28.77
C ALA A 443 -14.92 -1.95 -30.22
N ARG A 444 -14.64 -0.85 -30.95
CA ARG A 444 -14.99 -0.73 -32.37
C ARG A 444 -14.24 -1.74 -33.24
N LYS A 445 -12.95 -1.96 -33.00
CA LYS A 445 -12.16 -2.98 -33.71
C LYS A 445 -12.70 -4.38 -33.45
N SER A 446 -13.00 -4.71 -32.19
CA SER A 446 -13.60 -5.99 -31.83
C SER A 446 -14.97 -6.18 -32.48
N ALA A 447 -15.83 -5.16 -32.47
CA ALA A 447 -17.13 -5.22 -33.13
C ALA A 447 -17.00 -5.40 -34.65
N ALA A 448 -16.05 -4.72 -35.30
CA ALA A 448 -15.76 -4.90 -36.72
C ALA A 448 -15.29 -6.33 -37.03
N SER A 449 -14.39 -6.90 -36.21
CA SER A 449 -13.93 -8.28 -36.39
C SER A 449 -15.02 -9.34 -36.18
N ILE A 450 -16.03 -9.07 -35.34
CA ILE A 450 -17.16 -9.98 -35.12
C ILE A 450 -18.19 -9.85 -36.25
N LEU A 451 -18.30 -8.67 -36.88
CA LEU A 451 -19.18 -8.46 -38.04
C LEU A 451 -18.67 -9.17 -39.30
N GLU A 452 -17.36 -9.35 -39.41
CA GLU A 452 -16.70 -10.09 -40.49
C GLU A 452 -16.80 -11.63 -40.32
N ASP A 453 -17.27 -12.12 -39.17
CA ASP A 453 -17.47 -13.55 -38.87
C ASP A 453 -18.95 -13.95 -39.12
N PRO A 454 -19.26 -14.70 -40.21
CA PRO A 454 -20.64 -14.99 -40.61
C PRO A 454 -21.43 -15.87 -39.62
N ASP A 455 -20.77 -16.50 -38.63
CA ASP A 455 -21.39 -17.42 -37.67
C ASP A 455 -21.68 -16.81 -36.28
N ASN A 456 -21.51 -15.49 -36.06
CA ASN A 456 -21.56 -14.93 -34.70
C ASN A 456 -22.30 -13.59 -34.52
N THR A 457 -23.32 -13.31 -35.34
CA THR A 457 -24.10 -12.06 -35.33
C THR A 457 -24.71 -11.71 -33.96
N GLY A 458 -24.95 -12.72 -33.09
CA GLY A 458 -25.49 -12.54 -31.75
C GLY A 458 -24.52 -11.97 -30.70
N ARG A 459 -23.19 -12.13 -30.88
CA ARG A 459 -22.19 -11.68 -29.88
C ARG A 459 -21.87 -10.18 -29.97
N SER A 460 -21.98 -9.58 -31.16
CA SER A 460 -21.79 -8.13 -31.36
C SER A 460 -22.79 -7.28 -30.57
N ALA A 461 -24.05 -7.70 -30.52
CA ALA A 461 -25.09 -7.01 -29.75
C ALA A 461 -24.82 -7.08 -28.24
N VAL A 462 -24.34 -8.22 -27.75
CA VAL A 462 -24.06 -8.45 -26.32
C VAL A 462 -22.92 -7.55 -25.83
N LEU A 463 -21.83 -7.42 -26.58
CA LEU A 463 -20.67 -6.60 -26.22
C LEU A 463 -21.00 -5.10 -26.17
N LEU A 464 -21.83 -4.63 -27.10
CA LEU A 464 -22.35 -3.25 -27.10
C LEU A 464 -23.33 -3.00 -25.96
N ILE A 465 -24.20 -3.96 -25.63
CA ILE A 465 -25.14 -3.86 -24.51
C ILE A 465 -24.39 -3.85 -23.16
N TYR A 466 -23.36 -4.69 -22.96
CA TYR A 466 -22.54 -4.65 -21.74
C TYR A 466 -21.82 -3.31 -21.59
N SER A 467 -21.23 -2.79 -22.67
CA SER A 467 -20.55 -1.49 -22.68
C SER A 467 -21.52 -0.35 -22.33
N SER A 468 -22.76 -0.41 -22.86
CA SER A 468 -23.79 0.61 -22.65
C SER A 468 -24.40 0.55 -21.24
N LYS A 469 -24.64 -0.66 -20.71
CA LYS A 469 -25.21 -0.87 -19.37
C LYS A 469 -24.21 -0.50 -18.27
N PHE A 470 -22.91 -0.65 -18.52
CA PHE A 470 -21.84 -0.23 -17.62
C PHE A 470 -21.67 1.30 -17.62
N LEU A 471 -21.66 1.95 -18.80
CA LEU A 471 -21.69 3.42 -18.89
C LEU A 471 -22.87 4.03 -18.10
N PHE A 472 -24.05 3.41 -18.15
CA PHE A 472 -25.24 3.88 -17.41
C PHE A 472 -25.23 3.59 -15.90
N THR A 473 -24.32 2.73 -15.42
CA THR A 473 -24.19 2.40 -13.99
C THR A 473 -23.07 3.19 -13.31
N TYR A 474 -22.15 3.76 -14.10
CA TYR A 474 -20.91 4.41 -13.62
C TYR A 474 -20.76 5.89 -14.05
N CYS A 475 -21.53 6.37 -15.04
CA CYS A 475 -21.83 7.79 -15.25
C CYS A 475 -23.21 8.09 -14.69
#